data_AF-A0A4Z1E033-F1
#
_entry.id   AF-A0A4Z1E033-F1
#
_cell.length_a   1.000
_cell.length_b   1.000
_cell.length_c   1.000
_cell.angle_alpha   90.00
_cell.angle_beta   90.00
_cell.angle_gamma   90.00
#
_symmetry.space_group_name_H-M   'P 1'
#
loop_
_entity.id
_entity.type
_entity.pdbx_description
1 polymer ?
#
loop_
_entity_poly.entity_id
_entity_poly.type
_entity_poly.pdbx_seq_one_letter_code
_entity_poly.pdbx_strand_id
1 'polypeptide(L)'
;MERRLQALQGDLSTQVNTLTFQLNALIELGDIRDELTLYIPTRRAREAAVDLTRAVLRGDGDLTYLRQSPDLASDGDYWLVPAAIAIVDVRQGVLDSDAADTALRLDRGRAAPFLVAVTALVGRPELASALLPDCFLGLTATGGDASSVFGTAEPDAAAGSMGNPGSSSGADAAASTKAGGRRGSAGGASVAASRRYGSASDPTTPSSPPVTNAERTLWRATAAGLLGNEAVGAVRDAVDARLAPTDPSAWTTSTTDPLAEAPRLGHLASEPDPLARIDGAPGSTGGGRDGSGTGGGTSREAVLGAWSLWAERIGAHELRGSRAVGPADLAASPPGSVVADLERAAFSLALEGGPRERELLERADLLGSHLGKVADREPQWWSAIAAGVVQLVVADARSADVDTAALVAPLLAPSLLRAADAHRDRLLGTPDPTASVKLGVTATVTVTPSDDGTAAADRARSAYLAEPIPGPRWWLTGGLAAGGLLVAGIALAQGVAGWWILAILLLAVAAGTYLASLRGVRDERERRDEAVARYDAALIDARTKVRTEAAALAASRESARLGHAAVTRSLVGVTSPAA
;
A
#
# COMPACT_ATOMS: atom_id res chain seq x y z
N MET A 1 -51.24 -18.10 -8.92
CA MET A 1 -51.36 -17.67 -10.32
C MET A 1 -50.84 -16.24 -10.50
N GLU A 2 -51.22 -15.29 -9.64
CA GLU A 2 -50.75 -13.89 -9.66
C GLU A 2 -49.21 -13.72 -9.62
N ARG A 3 -48.49 -14.47 -8.79
CA ARG A 3 -47.01 -14.42 -8.77
C ARG A 3 -46.36 -14.84 -10.10
N ARG A 4 -46.99 -15.77 -10.85
CA ARG A 4 -46.48 -16.18 -12.17
C ARG A 4 -46.78 -15.13 -13.24
N LEU A 5 -47.90 -14.41 -13.14
CA LEU A 5 -48.23 -13.30 -14.04
C LEU A 5 -47.33 -12.09 -13.79
N GLN A 6 -47.04 -11.75 -12.53
CA GLN A 6 -46.07 -10.69 -12.20
C GLN A 6 -44.66 -11.02 -12.68
N ALA A 7 -44.22 -12.28 -12.56
CA ALA A 7 -42.92 -12.72 -13.07
C ALA A 7 -42.84 -12.61 -14.61
N LEU A 8 -43.90 -13.02 -15.32
CA LEU A 8 -43.96 -12.88 -16.79
C LEU A 8 -44.03 -11.42 -17.25
N GLN A 9 -44.72 -10.54 -16.51
CA GLN A 9 -44.74 -9.11 -16.81
C GLN A 9 -43.38 -8.44 -16.54
N GLY A 10 -42.67 -8.85 -15.49
CA GLY A 10 -41.30 -8.41 -15.22
C GLY A 10 -40.32 -8.83 -16.31
N ASP A 11 -40.43 -10.09 -16.79
CA ASP A 11 -39.59 -10.62 -17.86
C ASP A 11 -39.87 -9.94 -19.21
N LEU A 12 -41.15 -9.79 -19.60
CA LEU A 12 -41.54 -9.11 -20.83
C LEU A 12 -41.14 -7.63 -20.84
N SER A 13 -41.30 -6.91 -19.72
CA SER A 13 -40.87 -5.50 -19.65
C SER A 13 -39.35 -5.37 -19.75
N THR A 14 -38.60 -6.31 -19.17
CA THR A 14 -37.14 -6.37 -19.30
C THR A 14 -36.71 -6.65 -20.74
N GLN A 15 -37.37 -7.60 -21.41
CA GLN A 15 -37.11 -7.93 -22.81
C GLN A 15 -37.45 -6.77 -23.77
N VAL A 16 -38.61 -6.12 -23.60
CA VAL A 16 -39.00 -4.96 -24.43
C VAL A 16 -38.04 -3.79 -24.24
N ASN A 17 -37.62 -3.51 -23.00
CA ASN A 17 -36.62 -2.48 -22.71
C ASN A 17 -35.28 -2.81 -23.37
N THR A 18 -34.86 -4.08 -23.33
CA THR A 18 -33.63 -4.56 -23.96
C THR A 18 -33.71 -4.41 -25.49
N LEU A 19 -34.81 -4.81 -26.11
CA LEU A 19 -35.03 -4.69 -27.56
C LEU A 19 -35.09 -3.23 -28.01
N THR A 20 -35.71 -2.36 -27.22
CA THR A 20 -35.79 -0.92 -27.54
C THR A 20 -34.42 -0.27 -27.45
N PHE A 21 -33.64 -0.63 -26.42
CA PHE A 21 -32.26 -0.19 -26.30
C PHE A 21 -31.38 -0.69 -27.48
N GLN A 22 -31.50 -1.97 -27.84
CA GLN A 22 -30.78 -2.54 -28.99
C GLN A 22 -31.18 -1.89 -30.33
N LEU A 23 -32.47 -1.60 -30.53
CA LEU A 23 -32.94 -0.91 -31.74
C LEU A 23 -32.38 0.51 -31.83
N ASN A 24 -32.43 1.27 -30.74
CA ASN A 24 -31.86 2.62 -30.69
C ASN A 24 -30.35 2.59 -30.95
N ALA A 25 -29.63 1.64 -30.35
CA ALA A 25 -28.20 1.47 -30.59
C ALA A 25 -27.89 1.14 -32.06
N LEU A 26 -28.75 0.37 -32.74
CA LEU A 26 -28.61 0.04 -34.17
C LEU A 26 -28.84 1.26 -35.07
N ILE A 27 -29.82 2.11 -34.75
CA ILE A 27 -30.10 3.35 -35.48
C ILE A 27 -28.92 4.33 -35.30
N GLU A 28 -28.49 4.53 -34.06
CA GLU A 28 -27.36 5.42 -33.74
C GLU A 28 -26.05 4.93 -34.40
N LEU A 29 -25.82 3.62 -34.45
CA LEU A 29 -24.68 3.06 -35.18
C LEU A 29 -24.78 3.30 -36.70
N GLY A 30 -26.00 3.35 -37.25
CA GLY A 30 -26.26 3.75 -38.63
C GLY A 30 -25.87 5.20 -38.89
N ASP A 31 -26.33 6.11 -38.04
CA ASP A 31 -26.01 7.55 -38.13
C ASP A 31 -24.50 7.80 -38.01
N ILE A 32 -23.84 7.14 -37.03
CA ILE A 32 -22.39 7.23 -36.85
C ILE A 32 -21.65 6.69 -38.09
N ARG A 33 -22.14 5.61 -38.70
CA ARG A 33 -21.51 5.06 -39.91
C ARG A 33 -21.60 6.05 -41.07
N ASP A 34 -22.73 6.73 -41.23
CA ASP A 34 -22.91 7.75 -42.26
C ASP A 34 -22.01 8.96 -41.98
N GLU A 35 -21.90 9.39 -40.72
CA GLU A 35 -20.99 10.48 -40.34
C GLU A 35 -19.50 10.12 -40.53
N LEU A 36 -19.12 8.87 -40.24
CA LEU A 36 -17.77 8.36 -40.49
C LEU A 36 -17.39 8.36 -41.98
N THR A 37 -18.36 8.41 -42.91
CA THR A 37 -18.04 8.54 -44.34
C THR A 37 -17.40 9.89 -44.69
N LEU A 38 -17.65 10.94 -43.89
CA LEU A 38 -17.00 12.23 -44.03
C LEU A 38 -15.50 12.17 -43.72
N TYR A 39 -15.07 11.16 -42.97
CA TYR A 39 -13.69 10.96 -42.51
C TYR A 39 -12.96 9.84 -43.29
N ILE A 40 -13.45 9.44 -44.46
CA ILE A 40 -12.78 8.45 -45.32
C ILE A 40 -11.30 8.81 -45.59
N PRO A 41 -10.93 10.07 -45.90
CA PRO A 41 -9.53 10.45 -46.09
C PRO A 41 -8.68 10.19 -44.84
N THR A 42 -9.15 10.60 -43.66
CA THR A 42 -8.47 10.37 -42.37
C THR A 42 -8.30 8.88 -42.08
N ARG A 43 -9.34 8.09 -42.36
CA ARG A 43 -9.29 6.63 -42.23
C ARG A 43 -8.23 6.01 -43.13
N ARG A 44 -8.15 6.41 -44.41
CA ARG A 44 -7.13 5.92 -45.35
C ARG A 44 -5.73 6.31 -44.90
N ALA A 45 -5.56 7.54 -44.45
CA ALA A 45 -4.29 8.02 -43.92
C ALA A 45 -3.85 7.22 -42.68
N ARG A 46 -4.79 6.90 -41.78
CA ARG A 46 -4.53 6.00 -40.65
C ARG A 46 -4.12 4.60 -41.11
N GLU A 47 -4.88 3.99 -42.00
CA GLU A 47 -4.59 2.63 -42.51
C GLU A 47 -3.20 2.59 -43.17
N ALA A 48 -2.87 3.58 -44.01
CA ALA A 48 -1.55 3.72 -44.63
C ALA A 48 -0.43 3.94 -43.61
N ALA A 49 -0.63 4.79 -42.59
CA ALA A 49 0.36 5.03 -41.53
C ALA A 49 0.60 3.79 -40.66
N VAL A 50 -0.46 3.03 -40.35
CA VAL A 50 -0.36 1.76 -39.62
C VAL A 50 0.39 0.72 -40.44
N ASP A 51 0.11 0.62 -41.75
CA ASP A 51 0.81 -0.32 -42.63
C ASP A 51 2.28 0.05 -42.82
N LEU A 52 2.60 1.34 -42.91
CA LEU A 52 3.97 1.85 -42.90
C LEU A 52 4.68 1.49 -41.60
N THR A 53 4.04 1.71 -40.45
CA THR A 53 4.60 1.36 -39.14
C THR A 53 4.89 -0.14 -39.03
N ARG A 54 3.96 -0.99 -39.48
CA ARG A 54 4.19 -2.45 -39.53
C ARG A 54 5.35 -2.82 -40.45
N ALA A 55 5.49 -2.16 -41.59
CA ALA A 55 6.58 -2.40 -42.52
C ALA A 55 7.94 -2.03 -41.90
N VAL A 56 8.02 -0.89 -41.19
CA VAL A 56 9.20 -0.48 -40.42
C VAL A 56 9.56 -1.52 -39.36
N LEU A 57 8.58 -1.98 -38.56
CA LEU A 57 8.80 -2.96 -37.49
C LEU A 57 9.21 -4.34 -38.02
N ARG A 58 8.60 -4.80 -39.13
CA ARG A 58 9.03 -6.04 -39.81
C ARG A 58 10.42 -5.92 -40.44
N GLY A 59 10.84 -4.68 -40.69
CA GLY A 59 12.09 -4.42 -41.36
C GLY A 59 12.04 -4.63 -42.86
N ASP A 60 10.88 -4.37 -43.46
CA ASP A 60 10.69 -4.34 -44.90
C ASP A 60 11.67 -3.32 -45.52
N GLY A 61 12.14 -3.59 -46.74
CA GLY A 61 13.28 -2.89 -47.37
C GLY A 61 13.03 -1.42 -47.74
N ASP A 62 13.03 -1.10 -49.04
CA ASP A 62 12.79 0.27 -49.49
C ASP A 62 11.31 0.67 -49.26
N LEU A 63 11.07 1.56 -48.30
CA LEU A 63 9.74 2.06 -47.93
C LEU A 63 9.35 3.35 -48.65
N THR A 64 10.17 3.82 -49.61
CA THR A 64 9.93 5.07 -50.34
C THR A 64 8.56 5.08 -51.03
N TYR A 65 8.10 3.92 -51.50
CA TYR A 65 6.78 3.79 -52.13
C TYR A 65 5.62 4.04 -51.14
N LEU A 66 5.77 3.62 -49.87
CA LEU A 66 4.77 3.90 -48.84
C LEU A 66 4.82 5.37 -48.43
N ARG A 67 6.03 5.95 -48.30
CA ARG A 67 6.22 7.38 -47.99
C ARG A 67 5.56 8.29 -49.04
N GLN A 68 5.58 7.89 -50.31
CA GLN A 68 4.96 8.62 -51.42
C GLN A 68 3.48 8.27 -51.66
N SER A 69 2.88 7.46 -50.77
CA SER A 69 1.48 7.09 -50.91
C SER A 69 0.60 8.35 -50.91
N PRO A 70 -0.33 8.50 -51.89
CA PRO A 70 -1.26 9.62 -51.90
C PRO A 70 -2.17 9.61 -50.67
N ASP A 71 -2.36 8.45 -50.04
CA ASP A 71 -3.15 8.33 -48.81
C ASP A 71 -2.44 8.91 -47.57
N LEU A 72 -1.12 9.14 -47.63
CA LEU A 72 -0.36 9.85 -46.58
C LEU A 72 -0.30 11.37 -46.80
N ALA A 73 -0.90 11.90 -47.87
CA ALA A 73 -1.05 13.34 -48.03
C ALA A 73 -2.13 13.83 -47.04
N SER A 74 -1.71 14.29 -45.86
CA SER A 74 -2.62 14.77 -44.80
C SER A 74 -3.14 16.18 -45.10
N ASP A 75 -4.45 16.38 -44.92
CA ASP A 75 -5.14 17.68 -44.97
C ASP A 75 -5.05 18.50 -43.66
N GLY A 76 -4.09 18.20 -42.76
CA GLY A 76 -3.51 19.23 -41.89
C GLY A 76 -3.52 19.03 -40.36
N ASP A 77 -4.36 18.16 -39.78
CA ASP A 77 -4.54 18.13 -38.31
C ASP A 77 -4.29 16.76 -37.65
N TYR A 78 -3.81 15.76 -38.39
CA TYR A 78 -3.66 14.40 -37.86
C TYR A 78 -2.20 14.03 -37.57
N TRP A 79 -1.84 13.91 -36.29
CA TRP A 79 -0.48 13.68 -35.81
C TRP A 79 0.17 12.37 -36.30
N LEU A 80 -0.62 11.32 -36.57
CA LEU A 80 -0.11 9.99 -36.88
C LEU A 80 0.64 9.94 -38.22
N VAL A 81 0.19 10.72 -39.21
CA VAL A 81 0.82 10.77 -40.54
C VAL A 81 2.26 11.29 -40.47
N PRO A 82 2.53 12.50 -39.92
CA PRO A 82 3.90 12.95 -39.75
C PRO A 82 4.72 12.05 -38.81
N ALA A 83 4.10 11.43 -37.79
CA ALA A 83 4.80 10.46 -36.93
C ALA A 83 5.25 9.21 -37.69
N ALA A 84 4.40 8.68 -38.58
CA ALA A 84 4.73 7.51 -39.40
C ALA A 84 5.79 7.84 -40.47
N ILE A 85 5.77 9.06 -41.02
CA ILE A 85 6.82 9.55 -41.92
C ILE A 85 8.15 9.69 -41.17
N ALA A 86 8.11 10.13 -39.90
CA ALA A 86 9.31 10.35 -39.09
C ALA A 86 10.16 9.08 -38.91
N ILE A 87 9.51 7.92 -38.83
CA ILE A 87 10.13 6.62 -38.48
C ILE A 87 10.61 5.81 -39.69
N VAL A 88 10.44 6.29 -40.92
CA VAL A 88 10.75 5.51 -42.15
C VAL A 88 12.20 5.02 -42.17
N ASP A 89 13.15 5.91 -41.85
CA ASP A 89 14.58 5.64 -41.91
C ASP A 89 15.17 5.28 -40.53
N VAL A 90 14.31 5.02 -39.53
CA VAL A 90 14.73 4.82 -38.13
C VAL A 90 15.65 3.59 -37.99
N ARG A 91 15.48 2.55 -38.81
CA ARG A 91 16.39 1.40 -38.83
C ARG A 91 17.82 1.78 -39.25
N GLN A 92 17.98 2.84 -40.04
CA GLN A 92 19.26 3.39 -40.44
C GLN A 92 19.85 4.33 -39.37
N GLY A 93 19.14 4.54 -38.26
CA GLY A 93 19.53 5.46 -37.19
C GLY A 93 19.16 6.92 -37.48
N VAL A 94 18.27 7.16 -38.44
CA VAL A 94 17.83 8.51 -38.83
C VAL A 94 16.35 8.66 -38.52
N LEU A 95 16.03 9.62 -37.66
CA LEU A 95 14.67 10.09 -37.44
C LEU A 95 14.49 11.41 -38.21
N ASP A 96 13.44 11.51 -39.04
CA ASP A 96 13.14 12.77 -39.73
C ASP A 96 12.60 13.78 -38.71
N SER A 97 13.46 14.73 -38.31
CA SER A 97 13.20 15.68 -37.24
C SER A 97 12.05 16.62 -37.56
N ASP A 98 11.91 17.05 -38.82
CA ASP A 98 10.86 17.98 -39.22
C ASP A 98 9.48 17.29 -39.14
N ALA A 99 9.41 16.03 -39.55
CA ALA A 99 8.21 15.22 -39.43
C ALA A 99 7.89 14.91 -37.96
N ALA A 100 8.89 14.53 -37.15
CA ALA A 100 8.73 14.28 -35.72
C ALA A 100 8.23 15.53 -34.98
N ASP A 101 8.85 16.69 -35.20
CA ASP A 101 8.44 17.96 -34.61
C ASP A 101 7.03 18.36 -35.04
N THR A 102 6.65 18.09 -36.29
CA THR A 102 5.29 18.32 -36.77
C THR A 102 4.28 17.45 -36.01
N ALA A 103 4.58 16.16 -35.83
CA ALA A 103 3.72 15.27 -35.05
C ALA A 103 3.58 15.72 -33.60
N LEU A 104 4.69 16.09 -32.95
CA LEU A 104 4.72 16.57 -31.57
C LEU A 104 3.99 17.91 -31.41
N ARG A 105 4.01 18.80 -32.41
CA ARG A 105 3.22 20.04 -32.39
C ARG A 105 1.72 19.78 -32.51
N LEU A 106 1.31 18.79 -33.30
CA LEU A 106 -0.10 18.45 -33.49
C LEU A 106 -0.69 17.76 -32.26
N ASP A 107 0.00 16.76 -31.71
CA ASP A 107 -0.43 16.08 -30.48
C ASP A 107 0.77 15.45 -29.77
N ARG A 108 1.44 16.24 -28.91
CA ARG A 108 2.59 15.76 -28.12
C ARG A 108 2.23 14.53 -27.28
N GLY A 109 1.03 14.49 -26.70
CA GLY A 109 0.61 13.43 -25.78
C GLY A 109 0.51 12.06 -26.44
N ARG A 110 0.19 12.00 -27.74
CA ARG A 110 0.11 10.75 -28.52
C ARG A 110 1.36 10.49 -29.36
N ALA A 111 1.91 11.53 -29.98
CA ALA A 111 3.05 11.40 -30.88
C ALA A 111 4.32 10.96 -30.13
N ALA A 112 4.60 11.52 -28.95
CA ALA A 112 5.79 11.16 -28.17
C ALA A 112 5.83 9.66 -27.79
N PRO A 113 4.83 9.10 -27.08
CA PRO A 113 4.86 7.68 -26.71
C PRO A 113 4.86 6.75 -27.93
N PHE A 114 4.21 7.14 -29.03
CA PHE A 114 4.27 6.38 -30.29
C PHE A 114 5.70 6.33 -30.85
N LEU A 115 6.36 7.48 -31.00
CA LEU A 115 7.72 7.55 -31.54
C LEU A 115 8.73 6.82 -30.65
N VAL A 116 8.62 6.96 -29.33
CA VAL A 116 9.46 6.23 -28.35
C VAL A 116 9.23 4.72 -28.45
N ALA A 117 7.98 4.27 -28.54
CA ALA A 117 7.69 2.84 -28.66
C ALA A 117 8.27 2.24 -29.94
N VAL A 118 8.08 2.91 -31.09
CA VAL A 118 8.59 2.40 -32.38
C VAL A 118 10.13 2.42 -32.44
N THR A 119 10.77 3.50 -31.99
CA THR A 119 12.25 3.58 -31.96
C THR A 119 12.85 2.51 -31.04
N ALA A 120 12.22 2.24 -29.90
CA ALA A 120 12.61 1.16 -28.99
C ALA A 120 12.47 -0.23 -29.63
N LEU A 121 11.32 -0.50 -30.28
CA LEU A 121 11.03 -1.78 -30.94
C LEU A 121 11.97 -2.06 -32.11
N VAL A 122 12.46 -1.02 -32.79
CA VAL A 122 13.46 -1.15 -33.87
C VAL A 122 14.88 -1.39 -33.31
N GLY A 123 15.09 -1.21 -32.00
CA GLY A 123 16.40 -1.33 -31.37
C GLY A 123 17.26 -0.08 -31.53
N ARG A 124 16.64 1.11 -31.45
CA ARG A 124 17.29 2.43 -31.50
C ARG A 124 17.09 3.20 -30.19
N PRO A 125 17.65 2.71 -29.07
CA PRO A 125 17.48 3.32 -27.75
C PRO A 125 17.97 4.78 -27.68
N GLU A 126 18.97 5.15 -28.48
CA GLU A 126 19.50 6.51 -28.57
C GLU A 126 18.46 7.52 -29.06
N LEU A 127 17.60 7.12 -30.01
CA LEU A 127 16.51 7.97 -30.51
C LEU A 127 15.33 7.98 -29.54
N ALA A 128 15.05 6.82 -28.94
CA ALA A 128 13.96 6.68 -27.97
C ALA A 128 14.20 7.54 -26.71
N SER A 129 15.43 7.52 -26.17
CA SER A 129 15.83 8.28 -24.99
C SER A 129 15.78 9.79 -25.22
N ALA A 130 16.13 10.28 -26.42
CA ALA A 130 16.04 11.69 -26.78
C ALA A 130 14.58 12.22 -26.76
N LEU A 131 13.61 11.37 -27.10
CA LEU A 131 12.19 11.70 -27.16
C LEU A 131 11.45 11.46 -25.84
N LEU A 132 12.07 10.72 -24.92
CA LEU A 132 11.46 10.30 -23.66
C LEU A 132 11.01 11.46 -22.75
N PRO A 133 11.71 12.62 -22.66
CA PRO A 133 11.23 13.77 -21.92
C PRO A 133 9.83 14.23 -22.38
N ASP A 134 9.54 14.21 -23.68
CA ASP A 134 8.24 14.64 -24.21
C ASP A 134 7.08 13.73 -23.78
N CYS A 135 7.35 12.46 -23.46
CA CYS A 135 6.34 11.54 -22.90
C CYS A 135 5.90 11.94 -21.49
N PHE A 136 6.79 12.56 -20.71
CA PHE A 136 6.55 12.91 -19.30
C PHE A 136 6.24 14.41 -19.10
N LEU A 137 6.61 15.29 -20.04
CA LEU A 137 6.41 16.73 -19.96
C LEU A 137 4.94 17.16 -20.03
N GLY A 138 4.07 16.38 -20.67
CA GLY A 138 2.62 16.63 -20.71
C GLY A 138 1.90 16.53 -19.36
N LEU A 139 2.61 16.16 -18.29
CA LEU A 139 2.04 15.78 -16.99
C LEU A 139 2.42 16.73 -15.84
N THR A 140 3.28 17.72 -16.09
CA THR A 140 3.73 18.69 -15.07
C THR A 140 2.91 19.99 -15.07
N ALA A 141 2.04 20.18 -16.06
CA ALA A 141 1.28 21.41 -16.26
C ALA A 141 -0.22 21.19 -16.05
N THR A 142 -0.66 20.87 -14.82
CA THR A 142 -1.92 21.36 -14.19
C THR A 142 -2.19 20.59 -12.91
N GLY A 143 -2.21 21.32 -11.79
CA GLY A 143 -2.61 20.78 -10.49
C GLY A 143 -4.12 20.54 -10.42
N GLY A 144 -4.49 19.49 -9.71
CA GLY A 144 -5.70 19.47 -8.87
C GLY A 144 -6.91 18.69 -9.40
N ASP A 145 -7.22 18.71 -10.70
CA ASP A 145 -8.40 18.00 -11.20
C ASP A 145 -8.00 16.80 -12.07
N ALA A 146 -8.10 15.61 -11.47
CA ALA A 146 -7.95 14.32 -12.15
C ALA A 146 -9.14 13.97 -13.06
N SER A 147 -9.66 14.97 -13.78
CA SER A 147 -10.63 14.83 -14.86
C SER A 147 -9.91 15.09 -16.18
N SER A 148 -9.39 14.02 -16.78
CA SER A 148 -8.91 13.94 -18.18
C SER A 148 -8.02 15.10 -18.66
N VAL A 149 -6.75 15.13 -18.24
CA VAL A 149 -5.73 16.03 -18.79
C VAL A 149 -5.24 15.60 -20.20
N PHE A 150 -5.69 14.44 -20.70
CA PHE A 150 -5.60 14.09 -22.14
C PHE A 150 -6.82 14.63 -22.91
N GLY A 151 -6.99 15.96 -22.86
CA GLY A 151 -8.19 16.68 -23.27
C GLY A 151 -8.62 16.51 -24.73
N THR A 152 -9.93 16.52 -24.93
CA THR A 152 -10.60 16.96 -26.16
C THR A 152 -10.16 18.38 -26.49
N ALA A 153 -9.45 18.56 -27.60
CA ALA A 153 -9.16 19.88 -28.14
C ALA A 153 -10.48 20.52 -28.61
N GLU A 154 -10.98 21.51 -27.88
CA GLU A 154 -12.01 22.42 -28.39
C GLU A 154 -11.33 23.37 -29.40
N PRO A 155 -11.81 23.48 -30.64
CA PRO A 155 -11.28 24.46 -31.58
C PRO A 155 -11.76 25.86 -31.19
N ASP A 156 -10.82 26.76 -30.97
CA ASP A 156 -11.05 28.21 -30.90
C ASP A 156 -11.80 28.67 -32.16
N ALA A 157 -13.08 29.02 -31.98
CA ALA A 157 -13.89 29.61 -33.02
C ALA A 157 -13.49 31.08 -33.21
N ALA A 158 -12.51 31.30 -34.07
CA ALA A 158 -12.27 32.59 -34.71
C ALA A 158 -13.44 32.91 -35.67
N ALA A 159 -14.47 33.59 -35.16
CA ALA A 159 -15.48 34.25 -35.99
C ALA A 159 -15.69 35.69 -35.47
N GLY A 160 -14.77 36.57 -35.84
CA GLY A 160 -15.02 38.01 -35.80
C GLY A 160 -15.84 38.43 -37.01
N SER A 161 -17.07 38.88 -36.81
CA SER A 161 -17.70 39.87 -37.70
C SER A 161 -18.87 40.59 -37.03
N MET A 162 -18.68 41.90 -36.90
CA MET A 162 -19.67 42.97 -36.75
C MET A 162 -20.60 43.00 -35.53
N GLY A 163 -20.42 44.05 -34.72
CA GLY A 163 -21.55 44.92 -34.41
C GLY A 163 -21.68 45.47 -32.99
N ASN A 164 -21.09 46.65 -32.82
CA ASN A 164 -21.60 47.79 -32.03
C ASN A 164 -21.14 47.97 -30.56
N PRO A 165 -20.83 49.22 -30.14
CA PRO A 165 -20.15 49.55 -28.89
C PRO A 165 -21.13 49.97 -27.78
N GLY A 166 -20.70 49.84 -26.52
CA GLY A 166 -21.47 50.32 -25.38
C GLY A 166 -20.73 50.19 -24.05
N SER A 167 -19.80 51.12 -23.82
CA SER A 167 -19.59 51.89 -22.58
C SER A 167 -19.80 51.29 -21.16
N SER A 168 -18.88 51.71 -20.28
CA SER A 168 -18.94 51.85 -18.80
C SER A 168 -18.74 50.56 -17.97
N SER A 169 -17.61 50.38 -17.29
CA SER A 169 -17.15 51.00 -16.01
C SER A 169 -17.96 50.55 -14.79
N GLY A 170 -17.28 50.02 -13.77
CA GLY A 170 -17.82 49.98 -12.41
C GLY A 170 -17.37 48.79 -11.59
N ALA A 171 -16.57 49.07 -10.58
CA ALA A 171 -16.11 48.18 -9.53
C ALA A 171 -17.22 47.83 -8.51
N ASP A 172 -16.92 46.81 -7.71
CA ASP A 172 -17.37 46.55 -6.33
C ASP A 172 -18.88 46.43 -6.04
N ALA A 173 -19.29 45.28 -5.48
CA ALA A 173 -19.71 45.19 -4.07
C ALA A 173 -20.45 43.87 -3.76
N ALA A 174 -20.31 43.49 -2.49
CA ALA A 174 -20.75 42.25 -1.88
C ALA A 174 -22.25 42.21 -1.50
N ALA A 175 -22.70 40.96 -1.32
CA ALA A 175 -23.61 40.47 -0.29
C ALA A 175 -25.14 40.76 -0.35
N SER A 176 -25.87 39.64 -0.22
CA SER A 176 -27.16 39.46 0.48
C SER A 176 -28.42 40.01 -0.18
N THR A 177 -29.42 39.15 -0.46
CA THR A 177 -30.53 38.82 0.46
C THR A 177 -31.66 38.06 -0.25
N LYS A 178 -32.03 36.92 0.33
CA LYS A 178 -33.34 36.24 0.47
C LYS A 178 -34.61 36.79 -0.25
N ALA A 179 -35.35 35.83 -0.82
CA ALA A 179 -36.82 35.61 -0.81
C ALA A 179 -37.69 36.00 -2.04
N GLY A 180 -38.20 34.95 -2.71
CA GLY A 180 -39.64 34.76 -2.94
C GLY A 180 -40.26 35.25 -4.26
N GLY A 181 -40.72 34.33 -5.12
CA GLY A 181 -41.67 34.65 -6.20
C GLY A 181 -41.81 33.53 -7.23
N ARG A 182 -43.05 33.15 -7.57
CA ARG A 182 -43.46 31.91 -8.24
C ARG A 182 -44.17 32.23 -9.57
N ARG A 183 -44.04 31.31 -10.55
CA ARG A 183 -44.73 31.19 -11.89
C ARG A 183 -44.03 31.94 -13.03
N GLY A 184 -43.75 31.36 -14.21
CA GLY A 184 -43.96 30.01 -14.75
C GLY A 184 -43.57 29.95 -16.25
N SER A 185 -43.59 28.74 -16.81
CA SER A 185 -43.65 28.39 -18.25
C SER A 185 -42.37 27.92 -18.95
N ALA A 186 -42.34 26.59 -19.15
CA ALA A 186 -42.03 25.82 -20.37
C ALA A 186 -40.76 26.12 -21.19
N GLY A 187 -39.85 25.14 -21.21
CA GLY A 187 -38.88 24.94 -22.30
C GLY A 187 -37.57 24.30 -21.82
N GLY A 188 -37.28 23.06 -22.22
CA GLY A 188 -35.94 22.47 -22.11
C GLY A 188 -35.81 21.27 -21.18
N ALA A 189 -36.40 20.14 -21.56
CA ALA A 189 -36.09 18.84 -20.98
C ALA A 189 -34.90 18.23 -21.73
N SER A 190 -33.66 18.39 -21.22
CA SER A 190 -32.50 17.54 -21.60
C SER A 190 -31.24 17.68 -20.73
N VAL A 191 -31.29 18.15 -19.48
CA VAL A 191 -30.07 18.31 -18.62
C VAL A 191 -30.21 17.69 -17.23
N ALA A 192 -31.29 16.94 -16.95
CA ALA A 192 -31.63 16.49 -15.59
C ALA A 192 -31.48 14.98 -15.32
N ALA A 193 -30.69 14.24 -16.11
CA ALA A 193 -30.48 12.79 -15.90
C ALA A 193 -29.13 12.43 -15.22
N SER A 194 -28.14 13.33 -15.17
CA SER A 194 -26.78 12.97 -14.72
C SER A 194 -26.42 13.37 -13.28
N ARG A 195 -27.37 13.84 -12.45
CA ARG A 195 -27.10 14.28 -11.05
C ARG A 195 -27.80 13.47 -9.96
N ARG A 196 -28.24 12.25 -10.27
CA ARG A 196 -28.84 11.32 -9.29
C ARG A 196 -28.13 9.97 -9.29
N TYR A 197 -26.83 9.98 -9.08
CA TYR A 197 -26.17 8.92 -8.34
C TYR A 197 -25.44 9.57 -7.17
N GLY A 198 -25.75 9.08 -5.98
CA GLY A 198 -25.22 9.61 -4.74
C GLY A 198 -23.70 9.49 -4.69
N SER A 199 -23.11 10.48 -4.06
CA SER A 199 -21.79 10.46 -3.42
C SER A 199 -21.66 9.22 -2.52
N ALA A 200 -21.40 8.07 -3.12
CA ALA A 200 -20.61 7.01 -2.51
C ALA A 200 -19.16 7.35 -2.88
N SER A 201 -18.30 7.51 -1.88
CA SER A 201 -16.85 7.55 -2.06
C SER A 201 -16.43 6.40 -2.97
N ASP A 202 -15.98 6.74 -4.17
CA ASP A 202 -15.50 5.79 -5.17
C ASP A 202 -14.26 5.08 -4.60
N PRO A 203 -14.27 3.75 -4.39
CA PRO A 203 -13.15 3.01 -3.80
C PRO A 203 -11.94 2.90 -4.75
N THR A 204 -11.96 3.56 -5.91
CA THR A 204 -10.96 3.40 -6.96
C THR A 204 -10.02 4.58 -7.14
N THR A 205 -10.20 5.70 -6.43
CA THR A 205 -9.23 6.79 -6.53
C THR A 205 -7.92 6.37 -5.87
N PRO A 206 -6.81 6.23 -6.63
CA PRO A 206 -5.56 5.77 -6.05
C PRO A 206 -5.07 6.80 -5.02
N SER A 207 -4.56 6.31 -3.89
CA SER A 207 -3.99 7.12 -2.81
C SER A 207 -2.70 7.87 -3.19
N SER A 208 -2.26 7.71 -4.44
CA SER A 208 -1.09 8.35 -5.04
C SER A 208 -1.40 8.68 -6.50
N PRO A 209 -0.67 9.61 -7.14
CA PRO A 209 -0.90 9.98 -8.53
C PRO A 209 -1.01 8.76 -9.46
N PRO A 210 -2.03 8.67 -10.32
CA PRO A 210 -2.22 7.53 -11.22
C PRO A 210 -1.09 7.48 -12.25
N VAL A 211 -0.72 6.26 -12.66
CA VAL A 211 0.20 5.97 -13.76
C VAL A 211 -0.59 5.27 -14.85
N THR A 212 -0.44 5.72 -16.10
CA THR A 212 -1.11 5.12 -17.26
C THR A 212 -0.40 3.84 -17.72
N ASN A 213 -1.08 3.00 -18.49
CA ASN A 213 -0.44 1.82 -19.09
C ASN A 213 0.74 2.20 -20.00
N ALA A 214 0.65 3.28 -20.76
CA ALA A 214 1.77 3.76 -21.59
C ALA A 214 3.00 4.08 -20.75
N GLU A 215 2.84 4.86 -19.68
CA GLU A 215 3.93 5.19 -18.76
C GLU A 215 4.50 3.94 -18.09
N ARG A 216 3.61 3.01 -17.67
CA ARG A 216 4.03 1.75 -17.08
C ARG A 216 4.84 0.91 -18.06
N THR A 217 4.45 0.88 -19.33
CA THR A 217 5.18 0.19 -20.39
C THR A 217 6.55 0.83 -20.63
N LEU A 218 6.64 2.16 -20.70
CA LEU A 218 7.92 2.87 -20.86
C LEU A 218 8.86 2.65 -19.67
N TRP A 219 8.31 2.65 -18.45
CA TRP A 219 9.05 2.25 -17.26
C TRP A 219 9.61 0.83 -17.41
N ARG A 220 8.76 -0.16 -17.71
CA ARG A 220 9.22 -1.56 -17.88
C ARG A 220 10.23 -1.71 -19.02
N ALA A 221 10.06 -0.96 -20.10
CA ALA A 221 11.00 -0.95 -21.23
C ALA A 221 12.36 -0.38 -20.83
N THR A 222 12.37 0.63 -19.97
CA THR A 222 13.60 1.19 -19.40
C THR A 222 14.29 0.19 -18.48
N ALA A 223 13.53 -0.47 -17.60
CA ALA A 223 14.05 -1.54 -16.74
C ALA A 223 14.67 -2.66 -17.58
N ALA A 224 13.95 -3.14 -18.59
CA ALA A 224 14.43 -4.16 -19.52
C ALA A 224 15.57 -3.69 -20.44
N GLY A 225 16.06 -2.45 -20.32
CA GLY A 225 17.18 -1.93 -21.13
C GLY A 225 16.82 -1.61 -22.59
N LEU A 226 15.54 -1.64 -22.98
CA LEU A 226 15.09 -1.39 -24.36
C LEU A 226 15.25 0.07 -24.79
N LEU A 227 15.23 1.00 -23.82
CA LEU A 227 15.38 2.44 -24.05
C LEU A 227 16.82 2.93 -23.83
N GLY A 228 17.75 2.02 -23.51
CA GLY A 228 19.14 2.35 -23.20
C GLY A 228 19.34 2.96 -21.81
N ASN A 229 20.61 3.15 -21.44
CA ASN A 229 20.98 3.58 -20.10
C ASN A 229 20.64 5.06 -19.82
N GLU A 230 20.61 5.90 -20.86
CA GLU A 230 20.26 7.31 -20.73
C GLU A 230 18.80 7.51 -20.31
N ALA A 231 17.90 6.60 -20.72
CA ALA A 231 16.50 6.63 -20.31
C ALA A 231 16.28 6.37 -18.81
N VAL A 232 17.21 5.68 -18.14
CA VAL A 232 17.10 5.36 -16.70
C VAL A 232 17.00 6.63 -15.86
N GLY A 233 17.84 7.63 -16.14
CA GLY A 233 17.80 8.91 -15.42
C GLY A 233 16.48 9.63 -15.64
N ALA A 234 16.07 9.80 -16.89
CA ALA A 234 14.85 10.52 -17.24
C ALA A 234 13.56 9.85 -16.70
N VAL A 235 13.47 8.51 -16.70
CA VAL A 235 12.34 7.80 -16.07
C VAL A 235 12.38 7.94 -14.55
N ARG A 236 13.56 7.84 -13.91
CA ARG A 236 13.68 8.04 -12.46
C ARG A 236 13.24 9.46 -12.07
N ASP A 237 13.68 10.47 -12.79
CA ASP A 237 13.30 11.87 -12.56
C ASP A 237 11.79 12.09 -12.74
N ALA A 238 11.19 11.48 -13.76
CA ALA A 238 9.75 11.57 -14.00
C ALA A 238 8.93 10.88 -12.89
N VAL A 239 9.38 9.72 -12.40
CA VAL A 239 8.73 9.03 -11.28
C VAL A 239 8.93 9.82 -9.98
N ASP A 240 10.12 10.35 -9.73
CA ASP A 240 10.41 11.18 -8.55
C ASP A 240 9.54 12.45 -8.51
N ALA A 241 9.40 13.13 -9.64
CA ALA A 241 8.52 14.30 -9.77
C ALA A 241 7.05 13.97 -9.42
N ARG A 242 6.60 12.73 -9.69
CA ARG A 242 5.26 12.25 -9.30
C ARG A 242 5.17 11.79 -7.86
N LEU A 243 6.27 11.32 -7.28
CA LEU A 243 6.32 10.98 -5.86
C LEU A 243 6.36 12.23 -4.98
N ALA A 244 6.95 13.34 -5.46
CA ALA A 244 7.09 14.59 -4.72
C ALA A 244 5.80 15.15 -4.07
N PRO A 245 4.63 15.21 -4.75
CA PRO A 245 3.38 15.67 -4.13
C PRO A 245 2.69 14.63 -3.24
N THR A 246 3.23 13.40 -3.13
CA THR A 246 2.57 12.31 -2.41
C THR A 246 2.69 12.50 -0.89
N ASP A 247 1.55 12.47 -0.19
CA ASP A 247 1.52 12.51 1.28
C ASP A 247 2.33 11.32 1.86
N PRO A 248 3.21 11.53 2.86
CA PRO A 248 3.83 10.46 3.62
C PRO A 248 2.90 9.34 4.08
N SER A 249 1.61 9.64 4.36
CA SER A 249 0.61 8.65 4.72
C SER A 249 0.33 7.61 3.62
N ALA A 250 0.54 7.96 2.35
CA ALA A 250 0.38 7.05 1.22
C ALA A 250 1.34 5.86 1.25
N TRP A 251 2.45 5.95 2.00
CA TRP A 251 3.43 4.88 2.20
C TRP A 251 3.13 3.99 3.41
N THR A 252 1.98 4.16 4.08
CA THR A 252 1.69 3.46 5.34
C THR A 252 0.56 2.44 5.26
N THR A 253 -0.07 2.30 4.09
CA THR A 253 -1.10 1.25 3.88
C THR A 253 -0.43 -0.10 3.63
N SER A 254 -1.07 -1.22 3.96
CA SER A 254 -0.44 -2.55 3.84
C SER A 254 0.06 -2.87 2.43
N THR A 255 -0.56 -2.32 1.39
CA THR A 255 -0.18 -2.51 -0.01
C THR A 255 0.93 -1.57 -0.48
N THR A 256 1.21 -0.49 0.25
CA THR A 256 2.18 0.55 -0.11
C THR A 256 3.28 0.78 0.94
N ASP A 257 3.20 0.17 2.11
CA ASP A 257 4.27 0.14 3.10
C ASP A 257 5.34 -0.83 2.60
N PRO A 258 6.54 -0.36 2.22
CA PRO A 258 7.59 -1.24 1.73
C PRO A 258 8.03 -2.26 2.79
N LEU A 259 7.88 -1.95 4.08
CA LEU A 259 8.20 -2.86 5.18
C LEU A 259 7.06 -3.81 5.57
N ALA A 260 5.91 -3.79 4.88
CA ALA A 260 4.83 -4.74 5.14
C ALA A 260 5.16 -6.17 4.70
N GLU A 261 5.95 -6.33 3.64
CA GLU A 261 6.37 -7.61 3.08
C GLU A 261 7.83 -7.55 2.65
N ALA A 262 8.55 -8.67 2.82
CA ALA A 262 9.91 -8.81 2.34
C ALA A 262 9.95 -8.81 0.80
N PRO A 263 11.02 -8.26 0.18
CA PRO A 263 11.19 -8.32 -1.27
C PRO A 263 11.36 -9.77 -1.73
N ARG A 264 10.66 -10.17 -2.80
CA ARG A 264 10.73 -11.54 -3.33
C ARG A 264 11.90 -11.63 -4.30
N LEU A 265 13.09 -11.89 -3.77
CA LEU A 265 14.26 -12.16 -4.59
C LEU A 265 14.19 -13.58 -5.17
N GLY A 266 13.30 -13.80 -6.14
CA GLY A 266 13.18 -15.06 -6.87
C GLY A 266 14.44 -15.45 -7.65
N HIS A 267 14.62 -16.75 -7.90
CA HIS A 267 15.55 -17.46 -8.82
C HIS A 267 17.07 -17.22 -8.68
N LEU A 268 17.50 -16.13 -8.06
CA LEU A 268 18.91 -15.82 -7.82
C LEU A 268 19.41 -16.33 -6.47
N ALA A 269 18.53 -16.93 -5.67
CA ALA A 269 18.89 -17.67 -4.49
C ALA A 269 19.28 -19.10 -4.93
N SER A 270 20.54 -19.29 -5.33
CA SER A 270 21.14 -20.64 -5.39
C SER A 270 21.24 -21.26 -3.99
N GLU A 271 21.14 -20.44 -2.95
CA GLU A 271 20.89 -20.87 -1.58
C GLU A 271 19.40 -20.81 -1.26
N PRO A 272 18.85 -21.79 -0.51
CA PRO A 272 17.47 -21.75 -0.07
C PRO A 272 17.20 -20.46 0.70
N ASP A 273 16.07 -19.83 0.38
CA ASP A 273 15.56 -18.63 1.03
C ASP A 273 15.71 -18.75 2.57
N PRO A 274 16.50 -17.87 3.23
CA PRO A 274 16.68 -17.94 4.67
C PRO A 274 15.36 -17.79 5.43
N LEU A 275 14.33 -17.21 4.80
CA LEU A 275 12.97 -17.10 5.35
C LEU A 275 12.16 -18.40 5.20
N ALA A 276 12.40 -19.21 4.16
CA ALA A 276 11.75 -20.51 4.02
C ALA A 276 12.15 -21.50 5.14
N ARG A 277 13.28 -21.24 5.81
CA ARG A 277 13.69 -21.99 7.01
C ARG A 277 12.87 -21.66 8.26
N ILE A 278 12.20 -20.51 8.27
CA ILE A 278 11.38 -20.05 9.39
C ILE A 278 9.97 -20.63 9.31
N ASP A 279 9.45 -20.88 8.10
CA ASP A 279 8.07 -21.35 7.88
C ASP A 279 7.93 -22.87 7.63
N GLY A 280 9.03 -23.64 7.59
CA GLY A 280 9.00 -25.04 7.15
C GLY A 280 9.67 -26.06 8.08
N ALA A 281 8.94 -26.57 9.07
CA ALA A 281 9.20 -27.89 9.66
C ALA A 281 7.92 -28.76 9.55
N PRO A 282 7.85 -29.73 8.61
CA PRO A 282 6.77 -30.69 8.58
C PRO A 282 7.16 -31.94 9.38
N GLY A 283 6.43 -32.23 10.45
CA GLY A 283 6.45 -33.54 11.10
C GLY A 283 6.61 -33.53 12.62
N SER A 284 5.59 -33.07 13.35
CA SER A 284 5.39 -33.48 14.74
C SER A 284 3.93 -33.29 15.13
N THR A 285 3.10 -34.27 14.80
CA THR A 285 1.84 -34.52 15.48
C THR A 285 2.15 -34.98 16.91
N GLY A 286 2.09 -34.07 17.86
CA GLY A 286 2.23 -34.38 19.29
C GLY A 286 1.77 -33.21 20.13
N GLY A 287 0.64 -33.37 20.80
CA GLY A 287 -0.05 -32.33 21.56
C GLY A 287 0.81 -31.64 22.64
N GLY A 288 0.58 -30.35 22.80
CA GLY A 288 1.21 -29.52 23.82
C GLY A 288 0.63 -28.12 23.77
N ARG A 289 -0.59 -27.98 24.28
CA ARG A 289 -1.27 -26.71 24.49
C ARG A 289 -0.68 -26.11 25.75
N ASP A 290 0.33 -25.24 25.61
CA ASP A 290 0.69 -24.23 26.61
C ASP A 290 1.41 -23.06 25.93
N GLY A 291 0.91 -21.86 26.19
CA GLY A 291 1.37 -20.62 25.56
C GLY A 291 2.50 -19.93 26.32
N SER A 292 3.48 -19.44 25.58
CA SER A 292 4.15 -18.13 25.74
C SER A 292 5.01 -17.97 24.47
N GLY A 293 4.91 -16.94 23.65
CA GLY A 293 4.73 -15.54 23.99
C GLY A 293 6.02 -14.72 23.79
N THR A 294 6.95 -15.14 22.92
CA THR A 294 8.23 -14.42 22.66
C THR A 294 8.72 -14.59 21.19
N GLY A 295 7.81 -14.50 20.23
CA GLY A 295 8.13 -14.61 18.79
C GLY A 295 7.79 -13.40 17.92
N GLY A 296 7.42 -12.26 18.51
CA GLY A 296 6.96 -11.08 17.76
C GLY A 296 8.07 -10.25 17.11
N GLY A 297 9.32 -10.38 17.58
CA GLY A 297 10.47 -9.62 17.07
C GLY A 297 11.03 -10.15 15.75
N THR A 298 10.73 -11.41 15.38
CA THR A 298 11.38 -12.07 14.23
C THR A 298 10.86 -11.58 12.89
N SER A 299 9.59 -11.17 12.78
CA SER A 299 9.01 -10.82 11.47
C SER A 299 9.57 -9.52 10.90
N ARG A 300 9.63 -8.43 11.69
CA ARG A 300 10.07 -7.13 11.17
C ARG A 300 11.59 -7.01 11.06
N GLU A 301 12.34 -7.62 11.98
CA GLU A 301 13.80 -7.73 11.87
C GLU A 301 14.20 -8.57 10.64
N ALA A 302 13.49 -9.67 10.37
CA ALA A 302 13.73 -10.49 9.17
C ALA A 302 13.36 -9.74 7.88
N VAL A 303 12.29 -8.94 7.88
CA VAL A 303 11.94 -8.07 6.74
C VAL A 303 13.05 -7.04 6.49
N LEU A 304 13.58 -6.39 7.53
CA LEU A 304 14.70 -5.44 7.38
C LEU A 304 15.97 -6.12 6.85
N GLY A 305 16.27 -7.34 7.32
CA GLY A 305 17.38 -8.14 6.79
C GLY A 305 17.18 -8.54 5.32
N ALA A 306 15.95 -8.84 4.90
CA ALA A 306 15.64 -9.10 3.50
C ALA A 306 15.85 -7.84 2.63
N TRP A 307 15.45 -6.66 3.13
CA TRP A 307 15.70 -5.38 2.46
C TRP A 307 17.17 -5.00 2.41
N SER A 308 18.00 -5.34 3.42
CA SER A 308 19.45 -5.11 3.35
C SER A 308 20.11 -5.97 2.28
N LEU A 309 19.76 -7.26 2.21
CA LEU A 309 20.26 -8.19 1.18
C LEU A 309 19.81 -7.77 -0.22
N TRP A 310 18.57 -7.29 -0.35
CA TRP A 310 18.05 -6.71 -1.58
C TRP A 310 18.90 -5.52 -2.04
N ALA A 311 19.20 -4.58 -1.15
CA ALA A 311 20.00 -3.40 -1.48
C ALA A 311 21.45 -3.76 -1.88
N GLU A 312 22.08 -4.72 -1.19
CA GLU A 312 23.41 -5.22 -1.57
C GLU A 312 23.41 -5.86 -2.96
N ARG A 313 22.38 -6.65 -3.28
CA ARG A 313 22.25 -7.29 -4.58
C ARG A 313 21.99 -6.30 -5.70
N ILE A 314 21.20 -5.27 -5.46
CA ILE A 314 20.98 -4.20 -6.42
C ILE A 314 22.26 -3.42 -6.66
N GLY A 315 23.00 -3.05 -5.62
CA GLY A 315 24.31 -2.42 -5.78
C GLY A 315 25.27 -3.30 -6.60
N ALA A 316 25.30 -4.61 -6.35
CA ALA A 316 26.10 -5.56 -7.13
C ALA A 316 25.59 -5.77 -8.58
N HIS A 317 24.33 -5.48 -8.85
CA HIS A 317 23.75 -5.50 -10.19
C HIS A 317 24.13 -4.23 -10.96
N GLU A 318 23.94 -3.05 -10.36
CA GLU A 318 24.33 -1.77 -10.98
C GLU A 318 25.83 -1.72 -11.30
N LEU A 319 26.68 -2.27 -10.44
CA LEU A 319 28.13 -2.38 -10.69
C LEU A 319 28.49 -3.29 -11.89
N ARG A 320 27.65 -4.27 -12.22
CA ARG A 320 27.87 -5.15 -13.38
C ARG A 320 27.42 -4.49 -14.69
N GLY A 321 26.71 -3.37 -14.62
CA GLY A 321 26.06 -2.72 -15.74
C GLY A 321 24.78 -3.45 -16.16
N SER A 322 23.76 -2.68 -16.52
CA SER A 322 22.54 -3.20 -17.14
C SER A 322 22.88 -3.93 -18.44
N ARG A 323 22.18 -5.05 -18.69
CA ARG A 323 22.30 -5.78 -19.95
C ARG A 323 21.61 -4.98 -21.04
N ALA A 324 22.39 -4.44 -21.99
CA ALA A 324 21.80 -3.91 -23.22
C ALA A 324 21.11 -5.06 -23.97
N VAL A 325 19.82 -4.91 -24.26
CA VAL A 325 19.06 -5.89 -25.03
C VAL A 325 19.33 -5.65 -26.52
N GLY A 326 19.82 -6.68 -27.20
CA GLY A 326 20.09 -6.61 -28.63
C GLY A 326 18.83 -6.83 -29.48
N PRO A 327 18.84 -6.45 -30.76
CA PRO A 327 17.70 -6.68 -31.67
C PRO A 327 17.35 -8.16 -31.87
N ALA A 328 18.29 -9.08 -31.64
CA ALA A 328 18.04 -10.52 -31.68
C ALA A 328 17.22 -11.02 -30.46
N ASP A 329 17.38 -10.38 -29.31
CA ASP A 329 16.63 -10.71 -28.08
C ASP A 329 15.20 -10.19 -28.15
N LEU A 330 14.99 -9.03 -28.82
CA LEU A 330 13.67 -8.48 -29.12
C LEU A 330 12.80 -9.45 -29.94
N ALA A 331 13.38 -10.09 -30.96
CA ALA A 331 12.66 -11.01 -31.86
C ALA A 331 12.24 -12.33 -31.17
N ALA A 332 12.82 -12.69 -30.03
CA ALA A 332 12.56 -13.93 -29.31
C ALA A 332 11.60 -13.76 -28.12
N SER A 333 11.01 -12.58 -27.93
CA SER A 333 10.25 -12.26 -26.73
C SER A 333 8.89 -12.96 -26.65
N PRO A 334 8.53 -13.58 -25.50
CA PRO A 334 7.26 -14.30 -25.34
C PRO A 334 6.05 -13.35 -25.27
N PRO A 335 4.83 -13.86 -25.51
CA PRO A 335 3.60 -13.09 -25.27
C PRO A 335 3.49 -12.69 -23.79
N GLY A 336 3.15 -11.41 -23.54
CA GLY A 336 3.18 -10.81 -22.20
C GLY A 336 4.53 -10.22 -21.79
N SER A 337 5.50 -10.19 -22.70
CA SER A 337 6.75 -9.43 -22.54
C SER A 337 6.53 -7.92 -22.72
N VAL A 338 7.49 -7.14 -22.25
CA VAL A 338 7.52 -5.68 -22.42
C VAL A 338 7.47 -5.26 -23.90
N VAL A 339 8.01 -6.10 -24.80
CA VAL A 339 7.96 -5.88 -26.25
C VAL A 339 6.52 -5.94 -26.76
N ALA A 340 5.74 -6.93 -26.32
CA ALA A 340 4.33 -7.04 -26.67
C ALA A 340 3.51 -5.85 -26.13
N ASP A 341 3.83 -5.36 -24.92
CA ASP A 341 3.19 -4.18 -24.35
C ASP A 341 3.53 -2.88 -25.12
N LEU A 342 4.76 -2.75 -25.62
CA LEU A 342 5.17 -1.64 -26.49
C LEU A 342 4.48 -1.67 -27.86
N GLU A 343 4.40 -2.85 -28.49
CA GLU A 343 3.64 -3.02 -29.73
C GLU A 343 2.15 -2.70 -29.52
N ARG A 344 1.56 -3.21 -28.43
CA ARG A 344 0.18 -2.91 -28.04
C ARG A 344 -0.03 -1.42 -27.83
N ALA A 345 0.90 -0.73 -27.16
CA ALA A 345 0.83 0.73 -26.97
C ALA A 345 0.87 1.47 -28.32
N ALA A 346 1.85 1.16 -29.17
CA ALA A 346 2.03 1.82 -30.47
C ALA A 346 0.80 1.64 -31.39
N PHE A 347 0.27 0.42 -31.47
CA PHE A 347 -0.90 0.15 -32.31
C PHE A 347 -2.21 0.61 -31.68
N SER A 348 -2.34 0.60 -30.35
CA SER A 348 -3.50 1.22 -29.68
C SER A 348 -3.58 2.71 -29.98
N LEU A 349 -2.44 3.43 -29.88
CA LEU A 349 -2.33 4.85 -30.25
C LEU A 349 -2.66 5.10 -31.74
N ALA A 350 -2.08 4.29 -32.64
CA ALA A 350 -2.30 4.46 -34.07
C ALA A 350 -3.75 4.17 -34.49
N LEU A 351 -4.47 3.31 -33.76
CA LEU A 351 -5.84 2.92 -34.08
C LEU A 351 -6.93 3.82 -33.48
N GLU A 352 -6.61 4.78 -32.60
CA GLU A 352 -7.59 5.71 -32.00
C GLU A 352 -8.32 6.58 -33.03
N GLY A 353 -7.70 6.86 -34.18
CA GLY A 353 -8.23 7.79 -35.18
C GLY A 353 -7.91 9.25 -34.89
N GLY A 354 -8.31 10.13 -35.82
CA GLY A 354 -8.10 11.58 -35.69
C GLY A 354 -9.01 12.21 -34.62
N PRO A 355 -8.73 13.45 -34.16
CA PRO A 355 -9.46 14.07 -33.05
C PRO A 355 -10.99 14.06 -33.20
N ARG A 356 -11.49 14.31 -34.41
CA ARG A 356 -12.93 14.31 -34.74
C ARG A 356 -13.51 12.93 -35.04
N GLU A 357 -12.68 12.02 -35.59
CA GLU A 357 -13.10 10.65 -35.91
C GLU A 357 -13.19 9.79 -34.65
N ARG A 358 -12.31 10.04 -33.68
CA ARG A 358 -12.15 9.25 -32.45
C ARG A 358 -13.43 9.16 -31.63
N GLU A 359 -14.12 10.27 -31.38
CA GLU A 359 -15.37 10.26 -30.61
C GLU A 359 -16.43 9.36 -31.27
N LEU A 360 -16.53 9.42 -32.61
CA LEU A 360 -17.43 8.58 -33.38
C LEU A 360 -17.03 7.10 -33.32
N LEU A 361 -15.73 6.79 -33.36
CA LEU A 361 -15.23 5.43 -33.24
C LEU A 361 -15.46 4.85 -31.84
N GLU A 362 -15.20 5.61 -30.78
CA GLU A 362 -15.44 5.20 -29.40
C GLU A 362 -16.93 4.91 -29.17
N ARG A 363 -17.79 5.80 -29.68
CA ARG A 363 -19.24 5.63 -29.62
C ARG A 363 -19.71 4.42 -30.42
N ALA A 364 -19.16 4.19 -31.60
CA ALA A 364 -19.44 3.00 -32.41
C ALA A 364 -19.03 1.71 -31.70
N ASP A 365 -17.86 1.68 -31.04
CA ASP A 365 -17.37 0.52 -30.30
C ASP A 365 -18.24 0.24 -29.07
N LEU A 366 -18.63 1.27 -28.31
CA LEU A 366 -19.56 1.14 -27.18
C LEU A 366 -20.92 0.61 -27.64
N LEU A 367 -21.50 1.13 -28.72
CA LEU A 367 -22.76 0.62 -29.26
C LEU A 367 -22.61 -0.82 -29.79
N GLY A 368 -21.48 -1.13 -30.42
CA GLY A 368 -21.12 -2.49 -30.85
C GLY A 368 -21.08 -3.49 -29.70
N SER A 369 -20.45 -3.14 -28.57
CA SER A 369 -20.37 -4.01 -27.40
C SER A 369 -21.75 -4.25 -26.77
N HIS A 370 -22.61 -3.22 -26.74
CA HIS A 370 -24.00 -3.36 -26.30
C HIS A 370 -24.85 -4.27 -27.20
N LEU A 371 -24.48 -4.38 -28.48
CA LEU A 371 -25.08 -5.31 -29.45
C LEU A 371 -24.45 -6.72 -29.41
N GLY A 372 -23.53 -6.99 -28.47
CA GLY A 372 -22.87 -8.28 -28.33
C GLY A 372 -21.79 -8.55 -29.38
N LYS A 373 -21.34 -7.53 -30.12
CA LYS A 373 -20.13 -7.65 -30.94
C LYS A 373 -18.91 -7.63 -30.01
N VAL A 374 -17.98 -8.52 -30.26
CA VAL A 374 -16.64 -8.42 -29.66
C VAL A 374 -16.05 -7.12 -30.19
N ALA A 375 -15.56 -6.27 -29.29
CA ALA A 375 -14.87 -5.06 -29.70
C ALA A 375 -13.62 -5.48 -30.50
N ASP A 376 -13.55 -5.11 -31.77
CA ASP A 376 -12.38 -5.37 -32.62
C ASP A 376 -11.17 -4.51 -32.21
N ARG A 377 -11.38 -3.58 -31.27
CA ARG A 377 -10.40 -2.63 -30.76
C ARG A 377 -10.41 -2.64 -29.24
N GLU A 378 -9.23 -2.46 -28.64
CA GLU A 378 -9.07 -1.92 -27.29
C GLU A 378 -8.69 -0.44 -27.41
N PRO A 379 -9.67 0.45 -27.72
CA PRO A 379 -9.39 1.87 -27.72
C PRO A 379 -8.95 2.28 -26.31
N GLN A 380 -7.95 3.15 -26.21
CA GLN A 380 -7.52 3.77 -24.96
C GLN A 380 -6.86 2.85 -23.91
N TRP A 381 -6.42 1.63 -24.27
CA TRP A 381 -5.65 0.80 -23.33
C TRP A 381 -4.44 1.56 -22.80
N TRP A 382 -3.74 2.30 -23.66
CA TRP A 382 -2.53 3.05 -23.30
C TRP A 382 -2.79 4.16 -22.26
N SER A 383 -3.95 4.82 -22.30
CA SER A 383 -4.33 5.89 -21.37
C SER A 383 -5.07 5.40 -20.12
N ALA A 384 -5.47 4.13 -20.09
CA ALA A 384 -6.08 3.53 -18.91
C ALA A 384 -5.10 3.52 -17.73
N ILE A 385 -5.65 3.72 -16.52
CA ILE A 385 -4.86 3.75 -15.28
C ILE A 385 -4.38 2.34 -14.97
N ALA A 386 -3.06 2.16 -14.86
CA ALA A 386 -2.43 0.93 -14.44
C ALA A 386 -2.54 0.73 -12.92
N ALA A 387 -2.09 1.73 -12.15
CA ALA A 387 -2.16 1.81 -10.69
C ALA A 387 -1.64 3.17 -10.20
N GLY A 388 -1.65 3.40 -8.88
CA GLY A 388 -0.95 4.55 -8.27
C GLY A 388 0.58 4.38 -8.28
N VAL A 389 1.32 5.49 -8.43
CA VAL A 389 2.79 5.47 -8.54
C VAL A 389 3.48 4.78 -7.36
N VAL A 390 3.02 5.00 -6.11
CA VAL A 390 3.62 4.36 -4.92
C VAL A 390 3.43 2.85 -4.96
N GLN A 391 2.22 2.40 -5.33
CA GLN A 391 1.90 0.98 -5.43
C GLN A 391 2.79 0.29 -6.46
N LEU A 392 3.03 0.93 -7.61
CA LEU A 392 3.92 0.41 -8.64
C LEU A 392 5.37 0.37 -8.18
N VAL A 393 5.87 1.42 -7.52
CA VAL A 393 7.26 1.47 -7.03
C VAL A 393 7.51 0.36 -6.01
N VAL A 394 6.58 0.14 -5.08
CA VAL A 394 6.69 -0.93 -4.07
C VAL A 394 6.54 -2.31 -4.70
N ALA A 395 5.60 -2.49 -5.64
CA ALA A 395 5.43 -3.75 -6.34
C ALA A 395 6.68 -4.13 -7.14
N ASP A 396 7.31 -3.16 -7.80
CA ASP A 396 8.51 -3.32 -8.62
C ASP A 396 9.74 -3.60 -7.76
N ALA A 397 9.91 -2.90 -6.65
CA ALA A 397 10.98 -3.17 -5.69
C ALA A 397 10.87 -4.58 -5.10
N ARG A 398 9.65 -5.10 -4.92
CA ARG A 398 9.38 -6.46 -4.42
C ARG A 398 9.39 -7.52 -5.51
N SER A 399 9.43 -7.13 -6.77
CA SER A 399 9.33 -8.07 -7.88
C SER A 399 10.52 -9.01 -7.92
N ALA A 400 10.34 -10.17 -8.55
CA ALA A 400 11.44 -11.12 -8.79
C ALA A 400 12.40 -10.65 -9.88
N ASP A 401 12.03 -9.60 -10.62
CA ASP A 401 12.83 -9.01 -11.68
C ASP A 401 13.79 -7.96 -11.10
N VAL A 402 15.09 -8.29 -11.13
CA VAL A 402 16.15 -7.43 -10.59
C VAL A 402 16.29 -6.14 -11.37
N ASP A 403 16.05 -6.16 -12.67
CA ASP A 403 16.18 -4.98 -13.52
C ASP A 403 15.12 -3.93 -13.15
N THR A 404 13.88 -4.40 -12.98
CA THR A 404 12.76 -3.58 -12.52
C THR A 404 12.97 -3.08 -11.09
N ALA A 405 13.49 -3.92 -10.19
CA ALA A 405 13.80 -3.52 -8.82
C ALA A 405 14.94 -2.50 -8.75
N ALA A 406 15.99 -2.65 -9.55
CA ALA A 406 17.12 -1.72 -9.62
C ALA A 406 16.70 -0.34 -10.12
N LEU A 407 15.79 -0.27 -11.10
CA LEU A 407 15.28 1.01 -11.60
C LEU A 407 14.63 1.85 -10.49
N VAL A 408 13.83 1.24 -9.61
CA VAL A 408 13.12 1.95 -8.53
C VAL A 408 13.89 2.10 -7.23
N ALA A 409 15.00 1.38 -7.07
CA ALA A 409 15.67 1.30 -5.78
C ALA A 409 16.15 2.65 -5.22
N PRO A 410 16.72 3.57 -6.02
CA PRO A 410 17.10 4.89 -5.54
C PRO A 410 15.90 5.73 -5.08
N LEU A 411 14.72 5.55 -5.70
CA LEU A 411 13.49 6.25 -5.35
C LEU A 411 12.92 5.76 -4.01
N LEU A 412 13.10 4.48 -3.71
CA LEU A 412 12.60 3.86 -2.48
C LEU A 412 13.55 4.03 -1.29
N ALA A 413 14.85 4.17 -1.54
CA ALA A 413 15.88 4.22 -0.51
C ALA A 413 15.63 5.28 0.59
N PRO A 414 15.25 6.54 0.29
CA PRO A 414 14.93 7.53 1.32
C PRO A 414 13.77 7.13 2.23
N SER A 415 12.76 6.45 1.68
CA SER A 415 11.60 5.98 2.44
C SER A 415 11.96 4.77 3.31
N LEU A 416 12.77 3.84 2.80
CA LEU A 416 13.30 2.71 3.58
C LEU A 416 14.21 3.17 4.71
N LEU A 417 15.08 4.16 4.47
CA LEU A 417 15.93 4.74 5.51
C LEU A 417 15.10 5.36 6.64
N ARG A 418 14.12 6.21 6.31
CA ARG A 418 13.19 6.78 7.31
C ARG A 418 12.43 5.71 8.08
N ALA A 419 12.00 4.65 7.41
CA ALA A 419 11.27 3.56 8.05
C ALA A 419 12.18 2.71 8.97
N ALA A 420 13.44 2.51 8.57
CA ALA A 420 14.46 1.85 9.39
C ALA A 420 14.85 2.72 10.61
N ASP A 421 15.03 4.03 10.44
CA ASP A 421 15.23 4.99 11.53
C ASP A 421 14.06 4.95 12.52
N ALA A 422 12.82 5.06 12.02
CA ALA A 422 11.62 5.02 12.86
C ALA A 422 11.45 3.67 13.59
N HIS A 423 11.95 2.57 13.01
CA HIS A 423 11.96 1.27 13.68
C HIS A 423 13.03 1.21 14.78
N ARG A 424 14.25 1.66 14.49
CA ARG A 424 15.34 1.80 15.45
C ARG A 424 14.90 2.65 16.64
N ASP A 425 14.34 3.83 16.39
CA ASP A 425 13.95 4.77 17.43
C ASP A 425 12.82 4.22 18.31
N ARG A 426 11.87 3.46 17.73
CA ARG A 426 10.84 2.73 18.49
C ARG A 426 11.45 1.67 19.43
N LEU A 427 12.43 0.90 18.96
CA LEU A 427 13.10 -0.11 19.78
C LEU A 427 13.98 0.51 20.86
N LEU A 428 14.69 1.60 20.55
CA LEU A 428 15.50 2.34 21.51
C LEU A 428 14.64 3.06 22.55
N GLY A 429 13.45 3.53 22.18
CA GLY A 429 12.48 4.16 23.07
C GLY A 429 11.63 3.19 23.89
N THR A 430 11.73 1.87 23.66
CA THR A 430 10.99 0.87 24.44
C THR A 430 11.48 0.90 25.89
N PRO A 431 10.62 1.07 26.91
CA PRO A 431 11.05 1.12 28.30
C PRO A 431 11.62 -0.23 28.76
N ASP A 432 12.51 -0.19 29.74
CA ASP A 432 13.09 -1.41 30.32
C ASP A 432 12.01 -2.24 31.05
N PRO A 433 12.11 -3.58 31.03
CA PRO A 433 11.11 -4.45 31.66
C PRO A 433 11.11 -4.27 33.19
N THR A 434 9.92 -4.25 33.78
CA THR A 434 9.74 -4.12 35.23
C THR A 434 8.75 -5.16 35.74
N ALA A 435 9.02 -5.76 36.89
CA ALA A 435 8.09 -6.69 37.54
C ALA A 435 7.74 -6.20 38.95
N SER A 436 6.46 -6.24 39.32
CA SER A 436 6.01 -5.86 40.66
C SER A 436 5.57 -7.09 41.46
N VAL A 437 6.19 -7.32 42.63
CA VAL A 437 5.85 -8.41 43.55
C VAL A 437 5.20 -7.83 44.80
N LYS A 438 4.08 -8.40 45.24
CA LYS A 438 3.33 -7.94 46.41
C LYS A 438 3.56 -8.86 47.61
N LEU A 439 3.76 -8.27 48.79
CA LEU A 439 3.77 -8.96 50.08
C LEU A 439 2.60 -8.44 50.93
N GLY A 440 1.63 -9.33 51.20
CA GLY A 440 0.40 -8.94 51.90
C GLY A 440 -0.43 -7.91 51.12
N VAL A 441 -1.08 -7.00 51.85
CA VAL A 441 -2.00 -6.00 51.27
C VAL A 441 -1.30 -4.68 50.94
N THR A 442 -0.18 -4.37 51.60
CA THR A 442 0.37 -3.01 51.65
C THR A 442 1.72 -2.84 50.97
N ALA A 443 2.54 -3.88 50.86
CA ALA A 443 3.89 -3.76 50.31
C ALA A 443 3.94 -4.26 48.86
N THR A 444 4.36 -3.39 47.95
CA THR A 444 4.70 -3.75 46.56
C THR A 444 6.16 -3.40 46.31
N VAL A 445 6.93 -4.37 45.83
CA VAL A 445 8.34 -4.18 45.45
C VAL A 445 8.44 -4.29 43.94
N THR A 446 8.99 -3.25 43.32
CA THR A 446 9.30 -3.21 41.89
C THR A 446 10.73 -3.66 41.66
N VAL A 447 10.88 -4.70 40.86
CA VAL A 447 12.17 -5.19 40.35
C VAL A 447 12.40 -4.58 38.98
N THR A 448 13.58 -4.01 38.80
CA THR A 448 14.05 -3.43 37.53
C THR A 448 15.41 -4.03 37.18
N PRO A 449 15.94 -3.83 35.95
CA PRO A 449 17.24 -4.37 35.59
C PRO A 449 18.41 -3.74 36.38
N SER A 450 18.25 -2.51 36.87
CA SER A 450 19.25 -1.77 37.64
C SER A 450 19.08 -1.88 39.15
N ASP A 451 17.88 -2.23 39.62
CA ASP A 451 17.56 -2.44 41.03
C ASP A 451 16.85 -3.78 41.22
N ASP A 452 17.56 -4.73 41.83
CA ASP A 452 17.05 -6.07 42.18
C ASP A 452 16.00 -6.03 43.31
N GLY A 453 15.67 -4.84 43.84
CA GLY A 453 14.62 -4.61 44.84
C GLY A 453 14.95 -5.20 46.21
N THR A 454 16.20 -5.59 46.48
CA THR A 454 16.64 -6.24 47.71
C THR A 454 16.35 -5.40 48.95
N ALA A 455 16.79 -4.13 48.95
CA ALA A 455 16.57 -3.23 50.07
C ALA A 455 15.08 -2.87 50.29
N ALA A 456 14.26 -2.92 49.25
CA ALA A 456 12.81 -2.72 49.36
C ALA A 456 12.11 -3.98 49.88
N ALA A 457 12.55 -5.17 49.45
CA ALA A 457 12.08 -6.46 49.92
C ALA A 457 12.42 -6.69 51.40
N ASP A 458 13.65 -6.37 51.83
CA ASP A 458 14.06 -6.47 53.24
C ASP A 458 13.22 -5.55 54.14
N ARG A 459 12.93 -4.33 53.67
CA ARG A 459 12.01 -3.41 54.35
C ARG A 459 10.59 -3.97 54.41
N ALA A 460 10.06 -4.47 53.30
CA ALA A 460 8.72 -5.08 53.25
C ALA A 460 8.61 -6.29 54.19
N ARG A 461 9.62 -7.16 54.21
CA ARG A 461 9.70 -8.32 55.10
C ARG A 461 9.74 -7.91 56.57
N SER A 462 10.60 -6.97 56.91
CA SER A 462 10.71 -6.47 58.30
C SER A 462 9.41 -5.83 58.78
N ALA A 463 8.73 -5.06 57.92
CA ALA A 463 7.44 -4.45 58.23
C ALA A 463 6.32 -5.49 58.41
N TYR A 464 6.26 -6.50 57.53
CA TYR A 464 5.26 -7.56 57.59
C TYR A 464 5.42 -8.45 58.83
N LEU A 465 6.67 -8.79 59.19
CA LEU A 465 6.95 -9.58 60.40
C LEU A 465 6.76 -8.77 61.69
N ALA A 466 6.94 -7.45 61.64
CA ALA A 466 6.70 -6.56 62.77
C ALA A 466 5.21 -6.28 63.04
N GLU A 467 4.30 -6.62 62.11
CA GLU A 467 2.86 -6.39 62.30
C GLU A 467 2.35 -7.23 63.50
N PRO A 468 1.69 -6.61 64.50
CA PRO A 468 1.32 -7.33 65.71
C PRO A 468 0.37 -8.50 65.37
N ILE A 469 0.77 -9.72 65.74
CA ILE A 469 -0.11 -10.89 65.67
C ILE A 469 -1.28 -10.60 66.61
N PRO A 470 -2.56 -10.75 66.18
CA PRO A 470 -3.69 -10.56 67.07
C PRO A 470 -3.49 -11.42 68.32
N GLY A 471 -3.29 -10.75 69.45
CA GLY A 471 -2.92 -11.41 70.69
C GLY A 471 -4.01 -12.37 71.15
N PRO A 472 -3.65 -13.36 72.00
CA PRO A 472 -4.64 -14.18 72.67
C PRO A 472 -5.69 -13.28 73.31
N ARG A 473 -6.98 -13.65 73.25
CA ARG A 473 -8.03 -12.91 73.96
C ARG A 473 -7.92 -13.20 75.46
N TRP A 474 -6.88 -12.67 76.10
CA TRP A 474 -6.52 -12.89 77.51
C TRP A 474 -7.66 -12.55 78.46
N TRP A 475 -8.52 -11.60 78.09
CA TRP A 475 -9.71 -11.24 78.86
C TRP A 475 -10.76 -12.37 78.91
N LEU A 476 -10.87 -13.17 77.85
CA LEU A 476 -11.82 -14.29 77.73
C LEU A 476 -11.32 -15.51 78.51
N THR A 477 -10.03 -15.83 78.37
CA THR A 477 -9.36 -16.91 79.13
C THR A 477 -9.24 -16.57 80.61
N GLY A 478 -8.84 -15.35 80.94
CA GLY A 478 -8.77 -14.86 82.31
C GLY A 478 -10.14 -14.80 82.98
N GLY A 479 -11.18 -14.36 82.27
CA GLY A 479 -12.56 -14.34 82.78
C GLY A 479 -13.10 -15.74 83.08
N LEU A 480 -12.88 -16.71 82.21
CA LEU A 480 -13.30 -18.10 82.42
C LEU A 480 -12.54 -18.79 83.56
N ALA A 481 -11.23 -18.54 83.68
CA ALA A 481 -10.41 -19.09 84.76
C ALA A 481 -10.80 -18.48 86.13
N ALA A 482 -11.00 -17.17 86.19
CA ALA A 482 -11.47 -16.49 87.40
C ALA A 482 -12.88 -16.96 87.80
N GLY A 483 -13.79 -17.11 86.84
CA GLY A 483 -15.13 -17.66 87.06
C GLY A 483 -15.09 -19.09 87.58
N GLY A 484 -14.26 -19.96 86.99
CA GLY A 484 -14.07 -21.33 87.45
C GLY A 484 -13.54 -21.42 88.89
N LEU A 485 -12.55 -20.59 89.24
CA LEU A 485 -12.01 -20.52 90.61
C LEU A 485 -13.04 -20.01 91.63
N LEU A 486 -13.85 -19.02 91.24
CA LEU A 486 -14.91 -18.48 92.09
C LEU A 486 -15.99 -19.53 92.36
N VAL A 487 -16.40 -20.28 91.34
CA VAL A 487 -17.35 -21.41 91.48
C VAL A 487 -16.77 -22.53 92.35
N ALA A 488 -15.48 -22.84 92.23
CA ALA A 488 -14.81 -23.81 93.10
C ALA A 488 -14.78 -23.36 94.58
N GLY A 489 -14.58 -22.07 94.84
CA GLY A 489 -14.66 -21.48 96.17
C GLY A 489 -16.07 -21.61 96.78
N ILE A 490 -17.12 -21.41 95.98
CA ILE A 490 -18.51 -21.63 96.40
C ILE A 490 -18.77 -23.12 96.70
N ALA A 491 -18.23 -24.03 95.88
CA ALA A 491 -18.35 -25.47 96.09
C ALA A 491 -17.74 -25.92 97.42
N LEU A 492 -16.57 -25.37 97.78
CA LEU A 492 -15.90 -25.60 99.07
C LEU A 492 -16.74 -25.10 100.25
N ALA A 493 -17.37 -23.93 100.12
CA ALA A 493 -18.17 -23.33 101.18
C ALA A 493 -19.50 -24.06 101.43
N GLN A 494 -20.13 -24.64 100.41
CA GLN A 494 -21.47 -25.24 100.51
C GLN A 494 -21.49 -26.78 100.51
N GLY A 495 -20.39 -27.46 100.17
CA GLY A 495 -20.28 -28.93 100.22
C GLY A 495 -21.13 -29.68 99.17
N VAL A 496 -21.75 -28.97 98.21
CA VAL A 496 -22.61 -29.56 97.18
C VAL A 496 -21.76 -30.01 95.99
N ALA A 497 -21.76 -31.31 95.69
CA ALA A 497 -20.95 -31.92 94.63
C ALA A 497 -21.21 -31.33 93.22
N GLY A 498 -22.43 -30.82 92.96
CA GLY A 498 -22.79 -30.23 91.66
C GLY A 498 -21.94 -29.00 91.27
N TRP A 499 -21.50 -28.20 92.24
CA TRP A 499 -20.67 -27.01 91.96
C TRP A 499 -19.24 -27.37 91.54
N TRP A 500 -18.71 -28.51 91.99
CA TRP A 500 -17.40 -29.01 91.56
C TRP A 500 -17.41 -29.39 90.08
N ILE A 501 -18.49 -30.00 89.59
CA ILE A 501 -18.65 -30.36 88.17
C ILE A 501 -18.63 -29.10 87.29
N LEU A 502 -19.33 -28.05 87.71
CA LEU A 502 -19.35 -26.77 86.99
C LEU A 502 -17.98 -26.07 86.99
N ALA A 503 -17.28 -26.08 88.13
CA ALA A 503 -15.93 -25.50 88.24
C ALA A 503 -14.92 -26.22 87.33
N ILE A 504 -14.94 -27.56 87.31
CA ILE A 504 -14.07 -28.37 86.45
C ILE A 504 -14.38 -28.10 84.97
N LEU A 505 -15.66 -28.00 84.60
CA LEU A 505 -16.07 -27.71 83.22
C LEU A 505 -15.60 -26.31 82.77
N LEU A 506 -15.74 -25.29 83.62
CA LEU A 506 -15.24 -23.93 83.32
C LEU A 506 -13.72 -23.88 83.18
N LEU A 507 -12.97 -24.56 84.06
CA LEU A 507 -11.51 -24.68 83.97
C LEU A 507 -11.07 -25.46 82.72
N ALA A 508 -11.78 -26.53 82.34
CA ALA A 508 -11.50 -27.28 81.12
C ALA A 508 -11.74 -26.44 79.86
N VAL A 509 -12.81 -25.63 79.83
CA VAL A 509 -13.07 -24.68 78.73
C VAL A 509 -12.02 -23.55 78.71
N ALA A 510 -11.61 -23.04 79.88
CA ALA A 510 -10.52 -22.06 79.97
C ALA A 510 -9.18 -22.63 79.46
N ALA A 511 -8.84 -23.87 79.83
CA ALA A 511 -7.66 -24.57 79.32
C ALA A 511 -7.75 -24.84 77.81
N GLY A 512 -8.93 -25.25 77.31
CA GLY A 512 -9.17 -25.49 75.89
C GLY A 512 -9.07 -24.21 75.05
N THR A 513 -9.63 -23.09 75.52
CA THR A 513 -9.53 -21.79 74.84
C THR A 513 -8.10 -21.23 74.87
N TYR A 514 -7.36 -21.44 75.96
CA TYR A 514 -5.94 -21.10 76.05
C TYR A 514 -5.09 -21.91 75.06
N LEU A 515 -5.26 -23.24 75.03
CA LEU A 515 -4.57 -24.12 74.08
C LEU A 515 -4.93 -23.80 72.62
N ALA A 516 -6.20 -23.50 72.33
CA ALA A 516 -6.64 -23.07 71.00
C ALA A 516 -6.00 -21.74 70.60
N SER A 517 -5.85 -20.79 71.53
CA SER A 517 -5.15 -19.52 71.24
C SER A 517 -3.65 -19.71 71.00
N LEU A 518 -3.01 -20.62 71.74
CA LEU A 518 -1.60 -20.95 71.53
C LEU A 518 -1.37 -21.64 70.18
N ARG A 519 -2.30 -22.50 69.75
CA ARG A 519 -2.30 -23.10 68.41
C ARG A 519 -2.51 -22.03 67.34
N GLY A 520 -3.49 -21.14 67.50
CA GLY A 520 -3.72 -20.04 66.57
C GLY A 520 -2.51 -19.12 66.39
N VAL A 521 -1.74 -18.85 67.45
CA VAL A 521 -0.48 -18.07 67.34
C VAL A 521 0.61 -18.86 66.59
N ARG A 522 0.67 -20.18 66.74
CA ARG A 522 1.62 -21.03 65.97
C ARG A 522 1.22 -21.11 64.51
N ASP A 523 -0.05 -21.40 64.23
CA ASP A 523 -0.59 -21.48 62.87
C ASP A 523 -0.42 -20.14 62.13
N GLU A 524 -0.59 -19.01 62.82
CA GLU A 524 -0.41 -17.67 62.21
C GLU A 524 1.07 -17.34 61.96
N ARG A 525 1.99 -17.82 62.82
CA ARG A 525 3.43 -17.72 62.54
C ARG A 525 3.81 -18.57 61.34
N GLU A 526 3.35 -19.82 61.28
CA GLU A 526 3.58 -20.71 60.14
C GLU A 526 3.02 -20.11 58.84
N ARG A 527 1.81 -19.56 58.84
CA ARG A 527 1.24 -18.86 57.67
C ARG A 527 2.05 -17.64 57.24
N ARG A 528 2.56 -16.85 58.19
CA ARG A 528 3.42 -15.69 57.87
C ARG A 528 4.76 -16.13 57.32
N ASP A 529 5.37 -17.17 57.87
CA ASP A 529 6.61 -17.74 57.37
C ASP A 529 6.41 -18.34 55.96
N GLU A 530 5.31 -19.05 55.72
CA GLU A 530 4.91 -19.54 54.39
C GLU A 530 4.61 -18.40 53.40
N ALA A 531 4.00 -17.29 53.87
CA ALA A 531 3.76 -16.11 53.03
C ALA A 531 5.06 -15.42 52.64
N VAL A 532 6.02 -15.29 53.57
CA VAL A 532 7.36 -14.77 53.30
C VAL A 532 8.13 -15.70 52.35
N ALA A 533 8.07 -17.02 52.56
CA ALA A 533 8.71 -17.99 51.66
C ALA A 533 8.16 -17.93 50.24
N ARG A 534 6.83 -17.82 50.08
CA ARG A 534 6.19 -17.62 48.77
C ARG A 534 6.57 -16.29 48.13
N TYR A 535 6.68 -15.23 48.93
CA TYR A 535 7.14 -13.94 48.45
C TYR A 535 8.59 -13.97 47.99
N ASP A 536 9.50 -14.60 48.74
CA ASP A 536 10.90 -14.76 48.37
C ASP A 536 11.03 -15.57 47.07
N ALA A 537 10.26 -16.64 46.92
CA ALA A 537 10.20 -17.42 45.68
C ALA A 537 9.69 -16.58 44.50
N ALA A 538 8.62 -15.81 44.68
CA ALA A 538 8.08 -14.91 43.65
C ALA A 538 9.04 -13.76 43.31
N LEU A 539 9.84 -13.29 44.27
CA LEU A 539 10.85 -12.26 44.05
C LEU A 539 12.04 -12.81 43.26
N ILE A 540 12.47 -14.05 43.53
CA ILE A 540 13.49 -14.73 42.74
C ILE A 540 13.01 -14.93 41.30
N ASP A 541 11.77 -15.39 41.11
CA ASP A 541 11.16 -15.57 39.79
C ASP A 541 11.00 -14.24 39.03
N ALA A 542 10.58 -13.18 39.72
CA ALA A 542 10.52 -11.84 39.13
C ALA A 542 11.91 -11.34 38.70
N ARG A 543 12.95 -11.60 39.49
CA ARG A 543 14.34 -11.24 39.15
C ARG A 543 14.85 -12.02 37.94
N THR A 544 14.66 -13.33 37.91
CA THR A 544 15.07 -14.15 36.76
C THR A 544 14.35 -13.68 35.51
N LYS A 545 13.04 -13.45 35.59
CA LYS A 545 12.23 -12.94 34.47
C LYS A 545 12.69 -11.57 33.97
N VAL A 546 12.86 -10.58 34.86
CA VAL A 546 13.32 -9.24 34.47
C VAL A 546 14.72 -9.30 33.87
N ARG A 547 15.62 -10.14 34.39
CA ARG A 547 16.97 -10.31 33.81
C ARG A 547 16.92 -10.97 32.43
N THR A 548 16.09 -11.99 32.23
CA THR A 548 15.95 -12.64 30.92
C THR A 548 15.32 -11.70 29.90
N GLU A 549 14.29 -10.95 30.29
CA GLU A 549 13.63 -9.98 29.42
C GLU A 549 14.55 -8.80 29.10
N ALA A 550 15.32 -8.31 30.08
CA ALA A 550 16.29 -7.24 29.88
C ALA A 550 17.45 -7.68 28.97
N ALA A 551 17.94 -8.92 29.12
CA ALA A 551 18.94 -9.49 28.23
C ALA A 551 18.41 -9.65 26.81
N ALA A 552 17.16 -10.11 26.65
CA ALA A 552 16.50 -10.22 25.34
C ALA A 552 16.30 -8.83 24.69
N LEU A 553 15.86 -7.83 25.46
CA LEU A 553 15.69 -6.47 24.97
C LEU A 553 17.02 -5.82 24.61
N ALA A 554 18.08 -6.03 25.40
CA ALA A 554 19.42 -5.57 25.09
C ALA A 554 19.95 -6.20 23.79
N ALA A 555 19.75 -7.51 23.62
CA ALA A 555 20.09 -8.22 22.39
C ALA A 555 19.31 -7.69 21.17
N SER A 556 18.00 -7.42 21.30
CA SER A 556 17.18 -6.84 20.22
C SER A 556 17.55 -5.38 19.91
N ARG A 557 17.89 -4.57 20.91
CA ARG A 557 18.40 -3.20 20.69
C ARG A 557 19.74 -3.22 19.95
N GLU A 558 20.61 -4.17 20.27
CA GLU A 558 21.89 -4.32 19.58
C GLU A 558 21.73 -4.87 18.16
N SER A 559 20.88 -5.89 17.96
CA SER A 559 20.55 -6.39 16.62
C SER A 559 19.93 -5.30 15.75
N ALA A 560 19.04 -4.47 16.32
CA ALA A 560 18.45 -3.34 15.61
C ALA A 560 19.48 -2.28 15.23
N ARG A 561 20.47 -1.98 16.09
CA ARG A 561 21.57 -1.05 15.76
C ARG A 561 22.43 -1.59 14.63
N LEU A 562 22.85 -2.86 14.72
CA LEU A 562 23.68 -3.51 13.71
C LEU A 562 22.94 -3.66 12.38
N GLY A 563 21.67 -4.10 12.42
CA GLY A 563 20.80 -4.22 11.26
C GLY A 563 20.54 -2.86 10.61
N HIS A 564 20.25 -1.83 11.39
CA HIS A 564 20.09 -0.46 10.88
C HIS A 564 21.37 0.06 10.22
N ALA A 565 22.55 -0.18 10.81
CA ALA A 565 23.83 0.22 10.22
C ALA A 565 24.11 -0.52 8.90
N ALA A 566 23.77 -1.81 8.82
CA ALA A 566 23.90 -2.60 7.59
C ALA A 566 22.95 -2.10 6.49
N VAL A 567 21.66 -1.91 6.81
CA VAL A 567 20.65 -1.36 5.90
C VAL A 567 21.05 0.03 5.40
N THR A 568 21.52 0.89 6.30
CA THR A 568 21.94 2.25 5.93
C THR A 568 23.13 2.20 4.98
N ARG A 569 24.13 1.36 5.27
CA ARG A 569 25.29 1.18 4.39
C ARG A 569 24.90 0.67 3.00
N SER A 570 24.01 -0.32 2.92
CA SER A 570 23.58 -0.89 1.64
C SER A 570 22.72 0.07 0.83
N LEU A 571 21.80 0.80 1.47
CA LEU A 571 20.95 1.81 0.80
C LEU A 571 21.74 3.04 0.34
N VAL A 572 22.81 3.43 1.05
CA VAL A 572 23.74 4.47 0.57
C VAL A 572 24.45 4.01 -0.71
N GLY A 573 24.79 2.73 -0.82
CA GLY A 573 25.37 2.17 -2.05
C GLY A 573 24.43 2.24 -3.26
N VAL A 574 23.11 2.14 -3.05
CA VAL A 574 22.09 2.24 -4.11
C VAL A 574 21.83 3.69 -4.54
N THR A 575 22.03 4.66 -3.64
CA THR A 575 21.74 6.09 -3.91
C THR A 575 22.94 6.86 -4.44
N SER A 576 24.15 6.33 -4.26
CA SER A 576 25.37 6.90 -4.84
C SER A 576 25.59 6.27 -6.22
N PRO A 577 25.32 6.97 -7.33
CA PRO A 577 25.68 6.45 -8.65
C PRO A 577 27.20 6.19 -8.65
N ALA A 578 27.61 5.00 -9.11
CA ALA A 578 29.01 4.74 -9.40
C ALA A 578 29.44 5.74 -10.49
N ALA A 579 30.21 6.74 -10.09
CA ALA A 579 30.72 7.81 -10.95
C ALA A 579 31.71 7.30 -12.00
#